data_AF-A0A7V9REN9-F1
#
_entry.id   AF-A0A7V9REN9-F1
#
_cell.length_a   1.000
_cell.length_b   1.000
_cell.length_c   1.000
_cell.angle_alpha   90.00
_cell.angle_beta   90.00
_cell.angle_gamma   90.00
#
_symmetry.space_group_name_H-M   'P 1'
#
loop_
_entity.id
_entity.type
_entity.pdbx_description
1 polymer ?
#
loop_
_entity_poly.entity_id
_entity_poly.type
_entity_poly.pdbx_seq_one_letter_code
_entity_poly.pdbx_strand_id
1 'polypeptide(L)'
;MATLDDLEAQLREGLDRGIDRDIVTVYGDQLQALGDPRGELIAIDLEIEHSGATPELARRRAELVEIWLGQQQPNGAIRCGFIDLDATSAEPVAQVRLAFGGRAARFVRSVTAVGPPKLLRETIAAIAEAPRPFLSRVTLRQWSEKDAPTIGRDEAAAFARATPHLQCLEIDARRLFSDLPHPAVRRLRLSGFDAIGSLLTGKLVLPELSALDLAIHCHLATTRSAPPDELFERLGTNLPKLTTLDVSRNEPGYLDPHTLGGDTQLFPFLPKLACRGRLISLTVPPFTTPETFATMRSALAAMPELRDLAIVRVPKASRSLMTKNFARPELAIRFST
;
A
#
# COMPACT_ATOMS: atom_id res chain seq x y z
N MET A 1 10.56 10.72 -32.25
CA MET A 1 10.26 9.48 -31.52
C MET A 1 10.66 9.69 -30.08
N ALA A 2 9.84 9.23 -29.11
CA ALA A 2 10.22 9.25 -27.71
C ALA A 2 11.46 8.37 -27.50
N THR A 3 12.39 8.81 -26.65
CA THR A 3 13.53 8.00 -26.24
C THR A 3 13.09 6.96 -25.21
N LEU A 4 13.93 5.95 -24.94
CA LEU A 4 13.66 4.96 -23.90
C LEU A 4 13.50 5.63 -22.52
N ASP A 5 14.30 6.65 -22.24
CA ASP A 5 14.25 7.40 -20.98
C ASP A 5 12.94 8.20 -20.83
N ASP A 6 12.43 8.77 -21.93
CA ASP A 6 11.13 9.46 -21.96
C ASP A 6 9.98 8.48 -21.66
N LEU A 7 10.02 7.29 -22.26
CA LEU A 7 9.03 6.24 -22.03
C LEU A 7 9.09 5.72 -20.59
N GLU A 8 10.29 5.48 -20.07
CA GLU A 8 10.47 5.09 -18.66
C GLU A 8 9.96 6.16 -17.70
N ALA A 9 10.16 7.45 -17.99
CA ALA A 9 9.62 8.54 -17.19
C ALA A 9 8.09 8.54 -17.17
N GLN A 10 7.46 8.40 -18.34
CA GLN A 10 6.00 8.31 -18.45
C GLN A 10 5.45 7.08 -17.71
N LEU A 11 6.13 5.93 -17.82
CA LEU A 11 5.76 4.73 -17.09
C LEU A 11 5.81 4.95 -15.58
N ARG A 12 6.86 5.60 -15.05
CA ARG A 12 6.98 5.94 -13.62
C ARG A 12 5.84 6.84 -13.13
N GLU A 13 5.42 7.82 -13.94
CA GLU A 13 4.31 8.72 -13.60
C GLU A 13 2.95 8.01 -13.58
N GLY A 14 2.79 6.92 -14.33
CA GLY A 14 1.56 6.14 -14.43
C GLY A 14 1.39 5.01 -13.40
N LEU A 15 2.43 4.64 -12.66
CA LEU A 15 2.42 3.41 -11.82
C LEU A 15 1.28 3.33 -10.80
N ASP A 16 0.78 4.46 -10.27
CA ASP A 16 -0.34 4.48 -9.32
C ASP A 16 -1.70 4.20 -9.95
N ARG A 17 -1.88 4.55 -11.22
CA ARG A 17 -3.13 4.44 -11.99
C ARG A 17 -3.26 3.12 -12.75
N GLY A 18 -2.20 2.31 -12.76
CA GLY A 18 -2.07 1.17 -13.64
C GLY A 18 -1.25 1.54 -14.86
N ILE A 19 -0.67 0.53 -15.49
CA ILE A 19 0.23 0.79 -16.60
C ILE A 19 -0.57 1.08 -17.87
N ASP A 20 -0.30 2.23 -18.48
CA ASP A 20 -0.85 2.59 -19.78
C ASP A 20 -0.37 1.61 -20.86
N ARG A 21 -1.33 0.94 -21.50
CA ARG A 21 -1.07 -0.10 -22.48
C ARG A 21 -0.38 0.45 -23.73
N ASP A 22 -0.71 1.66 -24.16
CA ASP A 22 -0.14 2.26 -25.36
C ASP A 22 1.34 2.59 -25.12
N ILE A 23 1.65 3.15 -23.95
CA ILE A 23 3.03 3.47 -23.54
C ILE A 23 3.85 2.19 -23.40
N VAL A 24 3.30 1.14 -22.77
CA VAL A 24 4.00 -0.15 -22.65
C VAL A 24 4.25 -0.80 -23.99
N THR A 25 3.32 -0.70 -24.93
CA THR A 25 3.49 -1.27 -26.27
C THR A 25 4.69 -0.61 -26.97
N VAL A 26 4.74 0.73 -27.00
CA VAL A 26 5.86 1.47 -27.61
C VAL A 26 7.18 1.20 -26.87
N TYR A 27 7.15 1.08 -25.55
CA TYR A 27 8.31 0.71 -24.74
C TYR A 27 8.80 -0.71 -25.03
N GLY A 28 7.89 -1.67 -25.20
CA GLY A 28 8.19 -3.04 -25.59
C GLY A 28 8.89 -3.12 -26.96
N ASP A 29 8.37 -2.40 -27.96
CA ASP A 29 8.96 -2.33 -29.30
C ASP A 29 10.38 -1.77 -29.26
N GLN A 30 10.61 -0.69 -28.50
CA GLN A 30 11.93 -0.09 -28.32
C GLN A 30 12.92 -1.06 -27.65
N LEU A 31 12.49 -1.77 -26.61
CA LEU A 31 13.31 -2.78 -25.94
C LEU A 31 13.66 -3.93 -26.88
N GLN A 32 12.69 -4.41 -27.67
CA GLN A 32 12.91 -5.49 -28.63
C GLN A 32 13.89 -5.06 -29.73
N ALA A 33 13.80 -3.83 -30.23
CA ALA A 33 14.75 -3.28 -31.19
C ALA A 33 16.19 -3.21 -30.65
N LEU A 34 16.35 -3.08 -29.32
CA LEU A 34 17.63 -3.11 -28.62
C LEU A 34 18.10 -4.53 -28.25
N GLY A 35 17.32 -5.57 -28.58
CA GLY A 35 17.61 -6.95 -28.21
C GLY A 35 17.42 -7.25 -26.71
N ASP A 36 16.69 -6.41 -25.97
CA ASP A 36 16.35 -6.68 -24.59
C ASP A 36 15.18 -7.70 -24.54
N PRO A 37 15.32 -8.85 -23.84
CA PRO A 37 14.30 -9.90 -23.79
C PRO A 37 12.96 -9.41 -23.21
N ARG A 38 12.96 -8.31 -22.45
CA ARG A 38 11.74 -7.71 -21.90
C ARG A 38 10.80 -7.19 -22.99
N GLY A 39 11.31 -6.79 -24.15
CA GLY A 39 10.47 -6.30 -25.26
C GLY A 39 9.51 -7.37 -25.76
N GLU A 40 10.04 -8.56 -26.07
CA GLU A 40 9.22 -9.71 -26.46
C GLU A 40 8.33 -10.20 -25.30
N LEU A 41 8.84 -10.15 -24.06
CA LEU A 41 8.05 -10.51 -22.88
C LEU A 41 6.82 -9.61 -22.70
N ILE A 42 6.98 -8.30 -22.96
CA ILE A 42 5.87 -7.33 -22.96
C ILE A 42 4.84 -7.69 -24.02
N ALA A 43 5.27 -7.96 -25.25
CA ALA A 43 4.36 -8.33 -26.34
C ALA A 43 3.55 -9.59 -26.00
N ILE A 44 4.21 -10.61 -25.44
CA ILE A 44 3.54 -11.85 -25.00
C ILE A 44 2.56 -11.58 -23.85
N ASP A 45 2.94 -10.79 -22.84
CA ASP A 45 2.04 -10.47 -21.73
C ASP A 45 0.78 -9.72 -22.22
N LEU A 46 0.91 -8.81 -23.19
CA LEU A 46 -0.21 -8.09 -23.81
C LEU A 46 -1.10 -9.00 -24.66
N GLU A 47 -0.52 -9.96 -25.39
CA GLU A 47 -1.27 -10.95 -26.16
C GLU A 47 -2.04 -11.90 -25.25
N ILE A 48 -1.41 -12.38 -24.17
CA ILE A 48 -2.09 -13.21 -23.16
C ILE A 48 -3.26 -12.47 -22.52
N GLU A 49 -3.12 -11.17 -22.25
CA GLU A 49 -4.21 -10.35 -21.72
C GLU A 49 -5.35 -10.18 -22.73
N HIS A 50 -5.04 -10.04 -24.03
CA HIS A 50 -6.03 -9.85 -25.08
C HIS A 50 -6.77 -11.12 -25.48
N SER A 51 -6.02 -12.18 -25.74
CA SER A 51 -6.49 -13.41 -26.41
C SER A 51 -6.50 -14.62 -25.47
N GLY A 52 -5.92 -14.51 -24.27
CA GLY A 52 -5.73 -15.61 -23.34
C GLY A 52 -4.39 -16.33 -23.53
N ALA A 53 -4.00 -17.12 -22.53
CA ALA A 53 -2.74 -17.87 -22.56
C ALA A 53 -2.87 -19.15 -23.40
N THR A 54 -2.01 -19.31 -24.41
CA THR A 54 -1.78 -20.60 -25.07
C THR A 54 -0.54 -21.30 -24.48
N PRO A 55 -0.39 -22.63 -24.66
CA PRO A 55 0.82 -23.35 -24.23
C PRO A 55 2.12 -22.80 -24.84
N GLU A 56 2.07 -22.35 -26.09
CA GLU A 56 3.22 -21.79 -26.81
C GLU A 56 3.65 -20.45 -26.20
N LEU A 57 2.69 -19.55 -25.96
CA LEU A 57 2.95 -18.27 -25.31
C LEU A 57 3.50 -18.48 -23.89
N ALA A 58 2.90 -19.39 -23.12
CA ALA A 58 3.36 -19.70 -21.76
C ALA A 58 4.79 -20.25 -21.74
N ARG A 59 5.14 -21.16 -22.67
CA ARG A 59 6.51 -21.69 -22.79
C ARG A 59 7.49 -20.59 -23.19
N ARG A 60 7.18 -19.82 -24.23
CA ARG A 60 8.07 -18.76 -24.72
C ARG A 60 8.31 -17.69 -23.67
N ARG A 61 7.26 -17.32 -22.94
CA ARG A 61 7.33 -16.42 -21.79
C ARG A 61 8.29 -16.93 -20.71
N ALA A 62 8.21 -18.22 -20.35
CA ALA A 62 9.09 -18.81 -19.35
C ALA A 62 10.57 -18.78 -19.79
N GLU A 63 10.84 -19.08 -21.07
CA GLU A 63 12.20 -18.97 -21.65
C GLU A 63 12.75 -17.54 -21.55
N LEU A 64 11.95 -16.53 -21.91
CA LEU A 64 12.38 -15.12 -21.84
C LEU A 64 12.64 -14.65 -20.41
N VAL A 65 11.82 -15.11 -19.45
CA VAL A 65 12.05 -14.83 -18.04
C VAL A 65 13.36 -15.46 -17.56
N GLU A 66 13.65 -16.70 -17.94
CA GLU A 66 14.92 -17.36 -17.60
C GLU A 66 16.11 -16.64 -18.26
N ILE A 67 15.99 -16.19 -19.51
CA ILE A 67 17.03 -15.39 -20.18
C ILE A 67 17.28 -14.08 -19.44
N TRP A 68 16.22 -13.41 -18.97
CA TRP A 68 16.33 -12.11 -18.32
C TRP A 68 16.84 -12.21 -16.88
N LEU A 69 16.28 -13.10 -16.07
CA LEU A 69 16.52 -13.19 -14.62
C LEU A 69 17.48 -14.32 -14.23
N GLY A 70 17.75 -15.25 -15.13
CA GLY A 70 18.46 -16.49 -14.84
C GLY A 70 17.56 -17.56 -14.20
N GLN A 71 18.21 -18.63 -13.74
CA GLN A 71 17.54 -19.79 -13.13
C GLN A 71 16.97 -19.50 -11.73
N GLN A 72 17.55 -18.53 -11.03
CA GLN A 72 17.08 -18.13 -9.70
C GLN A 72 16.18 -16.90 -9.81
N GLN A 73 14.88 -17.15 -9.88
CA GLN A 73 13.88 -16.09 -9.96
C GLN A 73 13.41 -15.72 -8.55
N PRO A 74 13.24 -14.41 -8.25
CA PRO A 74 12.58 -14.02 -7.03
C PRO A 74 11.11 -14.45 -7.07
N ASN A 75 10.57 -14.80 -5.91
CA ASN A 75 9.13 -15.06 -5.77
C ASN A 75 8.32 -13.83 -6.14
N GLY A 76 7.23 -14.02 -6.89
CA GLY A 76 6.34 -12.93 -7.25
C GLY A 76 5.76 -13.06 -8.65
N ALA A 77 5.14 -11.97 -9.10
CA ALA A 77 4.62 -11.88 -10.46
C ALA A 77 5.58 -11.05 -11.31
N ILE A 78 5.87 -11.55 -12.51
CA ILE A 78 6.53 -10.78 -13.56
C ILE A 78 5.44 -10.40 -14.54
N ARG A 79 5.30 -9.13 -14.89
CA ARG A 79 4.32 -8.66 -15.89
C ARG A 79 4.83 -7.43 -16.62
N CYS A 80 4.73 -7.45 -17.94
CA CYS A 80 5.11 -6.37 -18.84
C CYS A 80 6.53 -5.85 -18.57
N GLY A 81 7.49 -6.76 -18.32
CA GLY A 81 8.89 -6.39 -18.04
C GLY A 81 9.15 -5.79 -16.65
N PHE A 82 8.20 -5.90 -15.71
CA PHE A 82 8.33 -5.48 -14.32
C PHE A 82 8.15 -6.63 -13.34
N ILE A 83 8.70 -6.48 -12.13
CA ILE A 83 8.62 -7.46 -11.04
C ILE A 83 7.77 -6.91 -9.90
N ASP A 84 6.73 -7.66 -9.52
CA ASP A 84 6.02 -7.53 -8.25
C ASP A 84 6.55 -8.58 -7.28
N LEU A 85 7.48 -8.16 -6.42
CA LEU A 85 8.19 -9.05 -5.50
C LEU A 85 7.29 -9.51 -4.34
N ASP A 86 7.20 -10.82 -4.16
CA ASP A 86 6.55 -11.46 -3.04
C ASP A 86 7.58 -12.08 -2.08
N ALA A 87 8.00 -11.29 -1.10
CA ALA A 87 8.94 -11.69 -0.06
C ALA A 87 8.19 -12.11 1.23
N THR A 88 7.17 -12.98 1.12
CA THR A 88 6.49 -13.58 2.29
C THR A 88 6.90 -15.02 2.58
N SER A 89 7.94 -15.53 1.92
CA SER A 89 8.48 -16.86 2.16
C SER A 89 9.25 -16.95 3.50
N ALA A 90 9.81 -18.12 3.81
CA ALA A 90 10.65 -18.31 4.99
C ALA A 90 11.94 -17.45 4.99
N GLU A 91 12.37 -16.97 3.81
CA GLU A 91 13.62 -16.22 3.63
C GLU A 91 13.36 -14.88 2.92
N PRO A 92 12.58 -13.95 3.52
CA PRO A 92 12.16 -12.72 2.87
C PRO A 92 13.34 -11.83 2.45
N VAL A 93 14.39 -11.77 3.28
CA VAL A 93 15.60 -10.97 3.01
C VAL A 93 16.39 -11.55 1.84
N ALA A 94 16.47 -12.87 1.71
CA ALA A 94 17.15 -13.52 0.59
C ALA A 94 16.43 -13.22 -0.73
N GLN A 95 15.09 -13.26 -0.74
CA GLN A 95 14.28 -12.91 -1.91
C GLN A 95 14.46 -11.45 -2.33
N VAL A 96 14.49 -10.54 -1.36
CA VAL A 96 14.75 -9.11 -1.59
C VAL A 96 16.15 -8.89 -2.16
N ARG A 97 17.17 -9.53 -1.60
CA ARG A 97 18.55 -9.45 -2.12
C ARG A 97 18.70 -10.07 -3.51
N LEU A 98 18.03 -11.19 -3.78
CA LEU A 98 18.02 -11.81 -5.10
C LEU A 98 17.42 -10.85 -6.14
N ALA A 99 16.26 -10.26 -5.84
CA ALA A 99 15.59 -9.32 -6.73
C ALA A 99 16.41 -8.03 -6.95
N PHE A 100 17.02 -7.47 -5.90
CA PHE A 100 17.73 -6.20 -5.95
C PHE A 100 19.22 -6.28 -6.26
N GLY A 101 19.83 -7.47 -6.23
CA GLY A 101 21.23 -7.69 -6.58
C GLY A 101 21.47 -7.91 -8.08
N GLY A 102 20.42 -8.22 -8.84
CA GLY A 102 20.51 -8.54 -10.28
C GLY A 102 20.27 -7.36 -11.22
N ARG A 103 20.39 -7.61 -12.53
CA ARG A 103 20.12 -6.63 -13.60
C ARG A 103 18.68 -6.11 -13.60
N ALA A 104 17.75 -6.88 -13.02
CA ALA A 104 16.34 -6.54 -12.94
C ALA A 104 15.98 -5.65 -11.74
N ALA A 105 16.93 -5.35 -10.85
CA ALA A 105 16.70 -4.61 -9.60
C ALA A 105 15.96 -3.27 -9.81
N ARG A 106 16.27 -2.56 -10.90
CA ARG A 106 15.61 -1.28 -11.20
C ARG A 106 14.16 -1.42 -11.63
N PHE A 107 13.73 -2.60 -12.11
CA PHE A 107 12.39 -2.86 -12.63
C PHE A 107 11.46 -3.54 -11.62
N VAL A 108 11.88 -3.65 -10.36
CA VAL A 108 10.99 -4.02 -9.26
C VAL A 108 10.04 -2.86 -9.00
N ARG A 109 8.73 -3.09 -9.19
CA ARG A 109 7.70 -2.05 -9.06
C ARG A 109 6.92 -2.14 -7.74
N SER A 110 6.84 -3.33 -7.17
CA SER A 110 6.24 -3.54 -5.86
C SER A 110 7.01 -4.56 -5.03
N VAL A 111 6.94 -4.40 -3.70
CA VAL A 111 7.50 -5.35 -2.73
C VAL A 111 6.46 -5.61 -1.65
N THR A 112 6.14 -6.87 -1.43
CA THR A 112 5.41 -7.33 -0.24
C THR A 112 6.35 -8.11 0.65
N ALA A 113 6.50 -7.71 1.91
CA ALA A 113 7.33 -8.40 2.89
C ALA A 113 6.55 -8.66 4.17
N VAL A 114 6.68 -9.89 4.69
CA VAL A 114 6.05 -10.33 5.94
C VAL A 114 7.13 -10.96 6.81
N GLY A 115 7.18 -10.61 8.09
CA GLY A 115 8.13 -11.24 9.00
C GLY A 115 8.23 -10.60 10.38
N PRO A 116 9.15 -11.09 11.21
CA PRO A 116 9.43 -10.49 12.51
C PRO A 116 10.18 -9.16 12.33
N PRO A 117 10.24 -8.32 13.37
CA PRO A 117 10.92 -7.03 13.35
C PRO A 117 12.32 -7.04 12.72
N LYS A 118 13.13 -8.04 13.07
CA LYS A 118 14.50 -8.16 12.55
C LYS A 118 14.53 -8.29 11.02
N LEU A 119 13.70 -9.17 10.45
CA LEU A 119 13.67 -9.38 9.00
C LEU A 119 13.11 -8.16 8.27
N LEU A 120 12.07 -7.50 8.79
CA LEU A 120 11.55 -6.28 8.16
C LEU A 120 12.58 -5.14 8.16
N ARG A 121 13.35 -4.98 9.24
CA ARG A 121 14.46 -4.03 9.27
C ARG A 121 15.50 -4.35 8.21
N GLU A 122 15.91 -5.62 8.10
CA GLU A 122 16.86 -6.09 7.08
C GLU A 122 16.33 -5.92 5.65
N THR A 123 15.04 -6.17 5.42
CA THR A 123 14.37 -5.93 4.13
C THR A 123 14.42 -4.44 3.76
N ILE A 124 14.10 -3.55 4.70
CA ILE A 124 14.11 -2.10 4.46
C ILE A 124 15.54 -1.61 4.19
N ALA A 125 16.53 -2.13 4.92
CA ALA A 125 17.93 -1.85 4.65
C ALA A 125 18.33 -2.28 3.22
N ALA A 126 17.97 -3.49 2.80
CA ALA A 126 18.26 -3.98 1.46
C ALA A 126 17.58 -3.17 0.34
N ILE A 127 16.33 -2.72 0.55
CA ILE A 127 15.67 -1.79 -0.38
C ILE A 127 16.47 -0.48 -0.46
N ALA A 128 16.95 0.04 0.67
CA ALA A 128 17.65 1.30 0.80
C ALA A 128 19.10 1.32 0.26
N GLU A 129 19.66 0.16 -0.13
CA GLU A 129 21.05 0.05 -0.63
C GLU A 129 21.31 0.82 -1.94
N ALA A 130 20.30 1.01 -2.78
CA ALA A 130 20.42 1.71 -4.06
C ALA A 130 19.10 2.38 -4.48
N PRO A 131 19.12 3.37 -5.39
CA PRO A 131 17.90 3.97 -5.93
C PRO A 131 17.00 2.94 -6.65
N ARG A 132 15.70 3.01 -6.37
CA ARG A 132 14.65 2.12 -6.89
C ARG A 132 13.67 2.95 -7.74
N PRO A 133 14.00 3.23 -9.02
CA PRO A 133 13.26 4.19 -9.83
C PRO A 133 11.82 3.76 -10.16
N PHE A 134 11.52 2.46 -10.19
CA PHE A 134 10.17 1.96 -10.47
C PHE A 134 9.42 1.48 -9.23
N LEU A 135 10.05 1.45 -8.04
CA LEU A 135 9.39 0.96 -6.84
C LEU A 135 8.34 1.96 -6.35
N SER A 136 7.08 1.66 -6.65
CA SER A 136 5.93 2.54 -6.41
C SER A 136 5.01 2.04 -5.30
N ARG A 137 5.15 0.76 -4.91
CA ARG A 137 4.35 0.14 -3.84
C ARG A 137 5.19 -0.70 -2.91
N VAL A 138 5.01 -0.51 -1.61
CA VAL A 138 5.60 -1.36 -0.58
C VAL A 138 4.52 -1.77 0.42
N THR A 139 4.45 -3.07 0.72
CA THR A 139 3.58 -3.65 1.73
C THR A 139 4.42 -4.34 2.78
N LEU A 140 4.25 -3.95 4.04
CA LEU A 140 5.00 -4.48 5.19
C LEU A 140 4.03 -5.04 6.21
N ARG A 141 4.19 -6.30 6.60
CA ARG A 141 3.41 -6.90 7.69
C ARG A 141 4.33 -7.48 8.75
N GLN A 142 4.19 -6.99 9.98
CA GLN A 142 5.01 -7.42 11.10
C GLN A 142 4.24 -8.40 11.97
N TRP A 143 4.76 -9.63 12.09
CA TRP A 143 4.35 -10.49 13.20
C TRP A 143 5.23 -10.22 14.43
N SER A 144 4.69 -10.50 15.62
CA SER A 144 5.35 -10.24 16.91
C SER A 144 5.47 -8.75 17.26
N GLU A 145 4.83 -8.38 18.38
CA GLU A 145 4.89 -7.03 18.92
C GLU A 145 6.25 -6.75 19.58
N LYS A 146 6.62 -5.47 19.64
CA LYS A 146 7.85 -4.95 20.27
C LYS A 146 7.51 -3.75 21.14
N ASP A 147 8.33 -3.53 22.16
CA ASP A 147 8.21 -2.32 22.98
C ASP A 147 8.72 -1.07 22.25
N ALA A 148 9.75 -1.23 21.42
CA ALA A 148 10.38 -0.14 20.68
C ALA A 148 10.13 -0.22 19.17
N PRO A 149 10.26 0.90 18.44
CA PRO A 149 10.16 0.91 16.99
C PRO A 149 11.13 -0.04 16.29
N THR A 150 10.64 -0.75 15.28
CA THR A 150 11.47 -1.64 14.46
C THR A 150 12.43 -0.86 13.55
N ILE A 151 12.03 0.29 13.01
CA ILE A 151 12.80 1.09 12.06
C ILE A 151 13.02 2.48 12.64
N GLY A 152 14.30 2.85 12.80
CA GLY A 152 14.72 4.17 13.26
C GLY A 152 14.52 5.25 12.21
N ARG A 153 14.73 6.50 12.61
CA ARG A 153 14.60 7.67 11.73
C ARG A 153 15.57 7.62 10.57
N ASP A 154 16.82 7.23 10.82
CA ASP A 154 17.88 7.27 9.81
C ASP A 154 17.65 6.20 8.73
N GLU A 155 17.23 4.99 9.13
CA GLU A 155 16.84 3.94 8.20
C GLU A 155 15.60 4.32 7.39
N ALA A 156 14.60 4.95 8.01
CA ALA A 156 13.41 5.45 7.31
C ALA A 156 13.76 6.54 6.29
N ALA A 157 14.68 7.45 6.62
CA ALA A 157 15.15 8.48 5.71
C ALA A 157 15.97 7.89 4.54
N ALA A 158 16.79 6.86 4.80
CA ALA A 158 17.50 6.14 3.74
C ALA A 158 16.53 5.42 2.79
N PHE A 159 15.52 4.76 3.34
CA PHE A 159 14.44 4.14 2.57
C PHE A 159 13.70 5.15 1.69
N ALA A 160 13.34 6.32 2.22
CA ALA A 160 12.68 7.38 1.45
C ALA A 160 13.56 7.92 0.30
N ARG A 161 14.87 8.10 0.52
CA ARG A 161 15.80 8.51 -0.55
C ARG A 161 15.94 7.46 -1.65
N ALA A 162 15.97 6.18 -1.27
CA ALA A 162 16.08 5.09 -2.21
C ALA A 162 14.80 4.85 -3.02
N THR A 163 13.64 5.34 -2.55
CA THR A 163 12.33 5.08 -3.17
C THR A 163 11.60 6.37 -3.58
N PRO A 164 12.21 7.20 -4.45
CA PRO A 164 11.68 8.53 -4.78
C PRO A 164 10.30 8.52 -5.46
N HIS A 165 9.86 7.37 -5.98
CA HIS A 165 8.56 7.19 -6.64
C HIS A 165 7.60 6.30 -5.84
N LEU A 166 7.87 6.03 -4.55
CA LEU A 166 6.97 5.26 -3.70
C LEU A 166 5.69 6.05 -3.44
N GLN A 167 4.61 5.66 -4.12
CA GLN A 167 3.30 6.30 -4.06
C GLN A 167 2.35 5.61 -3.07
N CYS A 168 2.48 4.29 -2.92
CA CYS A 168 1.66 3.47 -2.05
C CYS A 168 2.48 2.80 -0.96
N LEU A 169 2.11 3.03 0.29
CA LEU A 169 2.66 2.30 1.42
C LEU A 169 1.53 1.62 2.19
N GLU A 170 1.65 0.31 2.37
CA GLU A 170 0.75 -0.47 3.23
C GLU A 170 1.54 -1.02 4.41
N ILE A 171 1.04 -0.77 5.62
CA ILE A 171 1.65 -1.25 6.86
C ILE A 171 0.59 -1.95 7.69
N ASP A 172 0.91 -3.16 8.11
CA ASP A 172 0.12 -3.96 9.05
C ASP A 172 1.04 -4.39 10.20
N ALA A 173 1.15 -3.54 11.22
CA ALA A 173 2.16 -3.68 12.27
C ALA A 173 1.81 -2.84 13.51
N ARG A 174 2.57 -3.04 14.59
CA ARG A 174 2.65 -2.11 15.72
C ARG A 174 4.08 -1.59 15.79
N ARG A 175 4.25 -0.28 16.00
CA ARG A 175 5.56 0.36 16.20
C ARG A 175 6.58 -0.05 15.12
N LEU A 176 6.22 -0.02 13.85
CA LEU A 176 7.13 -0.38 12.76
C LEU A 176 8.15 0.73 12.53
N PHE A 177 7.69 1.96 12.33
CA PHE A 177 8.54 3.14 12.14
C PHE A 177 8.48 4.04 13.36
N SER A 178 9.64 4.53 13.80
CA SER A 178 9.69 5.65 14.76
C SER A 178 9.23 6.95 14.11
N ASP A 179 9.72 7.19 12.89
CA ASP A 179 9.39 8.32 12.02
C ASP A 179 9.38 7.84 10.56
N LEU A 180 8.63 8.51 9.69
CA LEU A 180 8.56 8.19 8.27
C LEU A 180 8.43 9.48 7.44
N PRO A 181 9.54 10.21 7.22
CA PRO A 181 9.54 11.37 6.33
C PRO A 181 9.62 10.87 4.88
N HIS A 182 8.47 10.74 4.21
CA HIS A 182 8.44 10.27 2.83
C HIS A 182 7.80 11.30 1.88
N PRO A 183 8.56 11.84 0.89
CA PRO A 183 8.06 12.94 0.07
C PRO A 183 7.02 12.52 -0.96
N ALA A 184 7.09 11.28 -1.48
CA ALA A 184 6.26 10.86 -2.61
C ALA A 184 5.03 10.01 -2.24
N VAL A 185 4.86 9.62 -0.96
CA VAL A 185 3.75 8.73 -0.56
C VAL A 185 2.45 9.51 -0.64
N ARG A 186 1.55 9.05 -1.53
CA ARG A 186 0.22 9.63 -1.77
C ARG A 186 -0.90 8.85 -1.10
N ARG A 187 -0.71 7.53 -0.98
CA ARG A 187 -1.68 6.60 -0.40
C ARG A 187 -1.01 5.80 0.71
N LEU A 188 -1.57 5.89 1.91
CA LEU A 188 -1.13 5.14 3.07
C LEU A 188 -2.27 4.26 3.57
N ARG A 189 -2.02 2.95 3.66
CA ARG A 189 -2.89 2.02 4.35
C ARG A 189 -2.21 1.58 5.64
N LEU A 190 -2.82 1.85 6.77
CA LEU A 190 -2.27 1.59 8.08
C LEU A 190 -3.21 0.65 8.84
N SER A 191 -2.68 -0.42 9.39
CA SER A 191 -3.35 -1.26 10.38
C SER A 191 -2.46 -1.32 11.60
N GLY A 192 -2.96 -0.78 12.72
CA GLY A 192 -2.16 -0.47 13.90
C GLY A 192 -1.90 1.03 14.03
N PHE A 193 -2.60 1.68 14.96
CA PHE A 193 -2.59 3.14 15.14
C PHE A 193 -1.19 3.70 15.50
N ASP A 194 -0.32 2.88 16.10
CA ASP A 194 1.04 3.24 16.48
C ASP A 194 2.12 2.66 15.55
N ALA A 195 1.72 2.13 14.38
CA ALA A 195 2.64 1.59 13.39
C ALA A 195 3.69 2.62 12.92
N ILE A 196 3.35 3.91 12.96
CA ILE A 196 4.27 5.02 12.72
C ILE A 196 4.22 5.95 13.93
N GLY A 197 5.29 6.02 14.72
CA GLY A 197 5.35 6.80 15.95
C GLY A 197 5.13 8.31 15.74
N SER A 198 5.59 8.86 14.61
CA SER A 198 5.41 10.29 14.30
C SER A 198 3.95 10.68 14.02
N LEU A 199 3.07 9.71 13.73
CA LEU A 199 1.63 9.93 13.66
C LEU A 199 1.09 10.35 15.03
N LEU A 200 1.50 9.64 16.08
CA LEU A 200 1.06 9.91 17.45
C LEU A 200 1.64 11.21 17.99
N THR A 201 2.86 11.58 17.61
CA THR A 201 3.48 12.82 18.10
C THR A 201 3.07 14.07 17.32
N GLY A 202 2.28 13.93 16.26
CA GLY A 202 1.94 15.04 15.37
C GLY A 202 3.18 15.60 14.65
N LYS A 203 4.15 14.75 14.32
CA LYS A 203 5.37 15.10 13.58
C LYS A 203 5.48 14.37 12.24
N LEU A 204 4.47 13.61 11.84
CA LEU A 204 4.46 12.85 10.59
C LEU A 204 4.54 13.81 9.40
N VAL A 205 5.56 13.65 8.56
CA VAL A 205 5.77 14.48 7.36
C VAL A 205 5.54 13.64 6.11
N LEU A 206 4.31 13.67 5.59
CA LEU A 206 3.92 13.06 4.31
C LEU A 206 3.21 14.13 3.46
N PRO A 207 3.98 15.03 2.81
CA PRO A 207 3.43 16.24 2.19
C PRO A 207 2.47 15.94 1.04
N GLU A 208 2.67 14.81 0.35
CA GLU A 208 1.86 14.38 -0.79
C GLU A 208 0.72 13.42 -0.41
N LEU A 209 0.55 13.08 0.88
CA LEU A 209 -0.47 12.12 1.29
C LEU A 209 -1.87 12.69 1.09
N SER A 210 -2.61 12.11 0.13
CA SER A 210 -3.99 12.49 -0.20
C SER A 210 -5.03 11.49 0.26
N ALA A 211 -4.65 10.21 0.44
CA ALA A 211 -5.53 9.16 0.90
C ALA A 211 -4.95 8.35 2.06
N LEU A 212 -5.74 8.20 3.13
CA LEU A 212 -5.41 7.40 4.30
C LEU A 212 -6.51 6.36 4.55
N ASP A 213 -6.14 5.07 4.54
CA ASP A 213 -6.97 3.98 5.09
C ASP A 213 -6.39 3.59 6.45
N LEU A 214 -7.13 3.85 7.53
CA LEU A 214 -6.69 3.65 8.91
C LEU A 214 -7.56 2.60 9.62
N ALA A 215 -6.92 1.52 10.06
CA ALA A 215 -7.42 0.59 11.05
C ALA A 215 -6.65 0.75 12.38
N ILE A 216 -7.36 0.83 13.49
CA ILE A 216 -6.81 1.06 14.83
C ILE A 216 -5.92 -0.11 15.24
N HIS A 217 -6.37 -1.34 15.06
CA HIS A 217 -5.55 -2.52 15.34
C HIS A 217 -4.95 -3.12 14.07
N CYS A 218 -3.83 -3.80 14.22
CA CYS A 218 -3.24 -4.63 13.18
C CYS A 218 -3.73 -6.07 13.34
N HIS A 219 -3.67 -6.88 12.28
CA HIS A 219 -4.21 -8.25 12.30
C HIS A 219 -3.44 -9.18 13.23
N LEU A 220 -2.18 -8.83 13.50
CA LEU A 220 -1.22 -9.65 14.24
C LEU A 220 -1.02 -9.14 15.67
N ALA A 221 -1.82 -8.19 16.13
CA ALA A 221 -1.71 -7.63 17.47
C ALA A 221 -2.24 -8.63 18.53
N THR A 222 -1.38 -8.92 19.50
CA THR A 222 -1.79 -9.60 20.75
C THR A 222 -2.34 -8.61 21.75
N THR A 223 -1.88 -7.35 21.73
CA THR A 223 -2.36 -6.29 22.62
C THR A 223 -3.35 -5.37 21.92
N ARG A 224 -4.47 -5.10 22.58
CA ARG A 224 -5.61 -4.34 22.04
C ARG A 224 -5.85 -3.05 22.84
N SER A 225 -4.78 -2.32 23.10
CA SER A 225 -4.86 -1.01 23.75
C SER A 225 -5.63 -0.02 22.87
N ALA A 226 -6.53 0.75 23.47
CA ALA A 226 -7.14 1.89 22.79
C ALA A 226 -6.06 2.88 22.29
N PRO A 227 -6.30 3.57 21.15
CA PRO A 227 -5.44 4.65 20.73
C PRO A 227 -5.51 5.82 21.73
N PRO A 228 -4.46 6.67 21.82
CA PRO A 228 -4.55 7.91 22.59
C PRO A 228 -5.59 8.85 21.98
N ASP A 229 -6.28 9.63 22.82
CA ASP A 229 -7.35 10.55 22.40
C ASP A 229 -6.87 11.57 21.36
N GLU A 230 -5.60 11.98 21.44
CA GLU A 230 -5.01 12.98 20.57
C GLU A 230 -4.70 12.46 19.16
N LEU A 231 -4.78 11.15 18.90
CA LEU A 231 -4.51 10.58 17.57
C LEU A 231 -5.34 11.31 16.50
N PHE A 232 -6.65 11.40 16.71
CA PHE A 232 -7.57 11.98 15.72
C PHE A 232 -7.51 13.50 15.65
N GLU A 233 -7.18 14.15 16.77
CA GLU A 233 -6.92 15.59 16.80
C GLU A 233 -5.66 15.95 15.99
N ARG A 234 -4.68 15.05 15.94
CA ARG A 234 -3.43 15.22 15.18
C ARG A 234 -3.58 14.80 13.71
N LEU A 235 -4.55 13.94 13.38
CA LEU A 235 -4.88 13.56 12.00
C LEU A 235 -5.38 14.77 11.19
N GLY A 236 -4.47 15.33 10.40
CA GLY A 236 -4.75 16.42 9.47
C GLY A 236 -3.86 17.64 9.62
N THR A 237 -3.33 17.89 10.83
CA THR A 237 -2.42 19.02 11.09
C THR A 237 -1.17 18.93 10.23
N ASN A 238 -0.65 17.72 10.03
CA ASN A 238 0.60 17.49 9.28
C ASN A 238 0.40 16.75 7.96
N LEU A 239 -0.85 16.59 7.53
CA LEU A 239 -1.20 15.92 6.27
C LEU A 239 -1.93 16.94 5.38
N PRO A 240 -1.20 17.92 4.80
CA PRO A 240 -1.80 19.10 4.21
C PRO A 240 -2.68 18.81 2.99
N LYS A 241 -2.42 17.69 2.30
CA LYS A 241 -3.13 17.25 1.09
C LYS A 241 -4.16 16.15 1.35
N LEU A 242 -4.40 15.76 2.61
CA LEU A 242 -5.33 14.68 2.93
C LEU A 242 -6.77 15.08 2.59
N THR A 243 -7.34 14.41 1.58
CA THR A 243 -8.71 14.62 1.09
C THR A 243 -9.58 13.36 1.20
N THR A 244 -8.97 12.18 1.34
CA THR A 244 -9.68 10.90 1.43
C THR A 244 -9.31 10.18 2.72
N LEU A 245 -10.30 9.88 3.55
CA LEU A 245 -10.13 9.12 4.77
C LEU A 245 -11.04 7.88 4.77
N ASP A 246 -10.44 6.70 4.88
CA ASP A 246 -11.15 5.44 5.08
C ASP A 246 -10.88 4.93 6.49
N VAL A 247 -11.92 4.83 7.29
CA VAL A 247 -11.90 4.29 8.65
C VAL A 247 -12.90 3.13 8.79
N SER A 248 -13.36 2.57 7.66
CA SER A 248 -14.38 1.52 7.60
C SER A 248 -13.98 0.21 8.26
N ARG A 249 -12.68 -0.02 8.44
CA ARG A 249 -12.13 -1.22 9.09
C ARG A 249 -12.18 -1.18 10.62
N ASN A 250 -12.80 -0.17 11.21
CA ASN A 250 -12.90 0.01 12.66
C ASN A 250 -14.27 -0.36 13.22
N GLU A 251 -14.97 -1.34 12.63
CA GLU A 251 -16.11 -1.94 13.35
C GLU A 251 -15.60 -2.54 14.67
N PRO A 252 -16.39 -2.47 15.76
CA PRO A 252 -16.05 -3.15 17.00
C PRO A 252 -15.80 -4.65 16.77
N GLY A 253 -14.75 -5.16 17.40
CA GLY A 253 -14.30 -6.54 17.24
C GLY A 253 -12.85 -6.65 16.76
N TYR A 254 -12.45 -7.87 16.45
CA TYR A 254 -11.02 -8.23 16.32
C TYR A 254 -10.70 -9.18 15.16
N LEU A 255 -11.60 -9.29 14.20
CA LEU A 255 -11.48 -10.17 13.04
C LEU A 255 -11.35 -9.37 11.74
N ASP A 256 -10.40 -9.79 10.91
CA ASP A 256 -10.22 -9.36 9.52
C ASP A 256 -11.54 -9.54 8.72
N PRO A 257 -11.87 -8.67 7.74
CA PRO A 257 -11.13 -7.47 7.28
C PRO A 257 -11.52 -6.15 7.92
N HIS A 258 -12.57 -6.17 8.73
CA HIS A 258 -13.35 -4.97 8.99
C HIS A 258 -13.63 -4.73 10.47
N THR A 259 -13.36 -5.71 11.33
CA THR A 259 -13.46 -5.56 12.78
C THR A 259 -12.05 -5.44 13.36
N LEU A 260 -11.36 -4.35 13.03
CA LEU A 260 -10.06 -3.98 13.60
C LEU A 260 -10.19 -2.74 14.51
N GLY A 261 -11.42 -2.39 14.92
CA GLY A 261 -11.68 -1.30 15.87
C GLY A 261 -11.47 -1.70 17.32
N GLY A 262 -11.47 -3.01 17.60
CA GLY A 262 -11.38 -3.54 18.96
C GLY A 262 -12.55 -3.07 19.82
N ASP A 263 -12.25 -2.54 20.99
CA ASP A 263 -13.23 -1.90 21.87
C ASP A 263 -13.34 -0.38 21.61
N THR A 264 -12.60 0.15 20.63
CA THR A 264 -12.58 1.59 20.36
C THR A 264 -13.83 2.03 19.62
N GLN A 265 -14.54 3.01 20.18
CA GLN A 265 -15.66 3.66 19.51
C GLN A 265 -15.12 4.74 18.56
N LEU A 266 -15.23 4.53 17.25
CA LEU A 266 -14.70 5.46 16.25
C LEU A 266 -15.44 6.81 16.21
N PHE A 267 -16.78 6.80 16.28
CA PHE A 267 -17.62 7.98 15.99
C PHE A 267 -17.36 9.20 16.89
N PRO A 268 -17.11 9.07 18.21
CA PRO A 268 -16.71 10.18 19.07
C PRO A 268 -15.49 10.97 18.58
N PHE A 269 -14.64 10.39 17.73
CA PHE A 269 -13.44 11.04 17.23
C PHE A 269 -13.62 11.79 15.91
N LEU A 270 -14.65 11.48 15.11
CA LEU A 270 -14.85 12.15 13.81
C LEU A 270 -15.03 13.67 13.93
N PRO A 271 -15.77 14.22 14.92
CA PRO A 271 -15.85 15.67 15.12
C PRO A 271 -14.49 16.32 15.44
N LYS A 272 -13.53 15.55 15.94
CA LYS A 272 -12.20 16.01 16.37
C LYS A 272 -11.16 16.05 15.25
N LEU A 273 -11.46 15.48 14.08
CA LEU A 273 -10.53 15.45 12.95
C LEU A 273 -10.10 16.86 12.54
N ALA A 274 -8.78 17.12 12.55
CA ALA A 274 -8.23 18.40 12.12
C ALA A 274 -8.38 18.62 10.60
N CYS A 275 -8.41 17.55 9.81
CA CYS A 275 -8.59 17.61 8.36
C CYS A 275 -10.05 17.73 7.89
N ARG A 276 -11.05 17.74 8.79
CA ARG A 276 -12.48 17.63 8.43
C ARG A 276 -12.95 18.64 7.37
N GLY A 277 -12.44 19.87 7.39
CA GLY A 277 -12.79 20.91 6.43
C GLY A 277 -12.24 20.71 5.00
N ARG A 278 -11.39 19.70 4.78
CA ARG A 278 -10.79 19.38 3.46
C ARG A 278 -11.15 17.99 2.94
N LEU A 279 -11.84 17.18 3.75
CA LEU A 279 -12.19 15.83 3.33
C LEU A 279 -13.23 15.91 2.22
N ILE A 280 -12.90 15.33 1.07
CA ILE A 280 -13.79 15.18 -0.09
C ILE A 280 -14.48 13.82 -0.04
N SER A 281 -13.77 12.80 0.45
CA SER A 281 -14.28 11.43 0.57
C SER A 281 -14.03 10.86 1.97
N LEU A 282 -15.07 10.26 2.54
CA LEU A 282 -15.06 9.61 3.84
C LEU A 282 -15.74 8.25 3.74
N THR A 283 -15.02 7.20 4.15
CA THR A 283 -15.56 5.85 4.27
C THR A 283 -15.60 5.44 5.74
N VAL A 284 -16.77 5.05 6.25
CA VAL A 284 -17.00 4.71 7.66
C VAL A 284 -17.62 3.32 7.84
N PRO A 285 -17.49 2.71 9.03
CA PRO A 285 -18.23 1.50 9.37
C PRO A 285 -19.74 1.82 9.52
N PRO A 286 -20.61 0.79 9.61
CA PRO A 286 -22.05 0.98 9.79
C PRO A 286 -22.39 1.65 11.12
N PHE A 287 -23.42 2.50 11.11
CA PHE A 287 -24.03 3.02 12.34
C PHE A 287 -24.91 1.95 12.96
N THR A 288 -24.69 1.67 14.24
CA THR A 288 -25.44 0.62 14.97
C THR A 288 -26.43 1.19 15.97
N THR A 289 -26.30 2.47 16.35
CA THR A 289 -27.16 3.11 17.37
C THR A 289 -27.59 4.53 16.98
N PRO A 290 -28.74 5.03 17.50
CA PRO A 290 -29.17 6.42 17.30
C PRO A 290 -28.13 7.47 17.69
N GLU A 291 -27.34 7.21 18.75
CA GLU A 291 -26.31 8.10 19.26
C GLU A 291 -25.13 8.22 18.27
N THR A 292 -24.70 7.09 17.68
CA THR A 292 -23.67 7.09 16.65
C THR A 292 -24.12 7.86 15.40
N PHE A 293 -25.39 7.73 15.02
CA PHE A 293 -25.98 8.49 13.92
C PHE A 293 -26.03 9.99 14.21
N ALA A 294 -26.46 10.39 15.42
CA ALA A 294 -26.47 11.80 15.82
C ALA A 294 -25.07 12.42 15.82
N THR A 295 -24.07 11.69 16.34
CA THR A 295 -22.66 12.10 16.33
C THR A 295 -22.14 12.26 14.89
N MET A 296 -22.43 11.29 14.02
CA MET A 296 -22.04 11.35 12.61
C MET A 296 -22.66 12.55 11.91
N ARG A 297 -23.96 12.79 12.11
CA ARG A 297 -24.65 13.95 11.52
C ARG A 297 -24.01 15.26 11.94
N SER A 298 -23.62 15.38 13.22
CA SER A 298 -22.89 16.55 13.70
C SER A 298 -21.50 16.67 13.08
N ALA A 299 -20.78 15.56 12.87
CA ALA A 299 -19.47 15.55 12.23
C ALA A 299 -19.57 15.98 10.76
N LEU A 300 -20.54 15.44 10.02
CA LEU A 300 -20.79 15.74 8.62
C LEU A 300 -21.13 17.22 8.39
N ALA A 301 -21.89 17.84 9.29
CA ALA A 301 -22.18 19.28 9.22
C ALA A 301 -20.91 20.16 9.32
N ALA A 302 -19.79 19.62 9.84
CA ALA A 302 -18.50 20.29 9.93
C ALA A 302 -17.54 19.93 8.78
N MET A 303 -18.02 19.23 7.74
CA MET A 303 -17.24 18.80 6.57
C MET A 303 -17.82 19.39 5.27
N PRO A 304 -17.71 20.71 5.05
CA PRO A 304 -18.36 21.40 3.93
C PRO A 304 -17.90 20.94 2.54
N GLU A 305 -16.70 20.39 2.43
CA GLU A 305 -16.12 19.91 1.16
C GLU A 305 -16.42 18.44 0.87
N LEU A 306 -17.10 17.73 1.77
CA LEU A 306 -17.39 16.31 1.62
C LEU A 306 -18.41 16.11 0.49
N ARG A 307 -18.08 15.22 -0.46
CA ARG A 307 -18.91 14.89 -1.62
C ARG A 307 -19.28 13.40 -1.65
N ASP A 308 -18.37 12.57 -1.17
CA ASP A 308 -18.51 11.12 -1.17
C ASP A 308 -18.52 10.59 0.26
N LEU A 309 -19.69 10.16 0.72
CA LEU A 309 -19.82 9.36 1.94
C LEU A 309 -20.14 7.91 1.58
N ALA A 310 -19.27 6.99 2.02
CA ALA A 310 -19.48 5.57 1.89
C ALA A 310 -19.60 4.91 3.27
N ILE A 311 -20.61 4.05 3.42
CA ILE A 311 -20.79 3.20 4.60
C ILE A 311 -20.57 1.77 4.16
N VAL A 312 -19.51 1.13 4.65
CA VAL A 312 -19.17 -0.24 4.26
C VAL A 312 -19.76 -1.18 5.30
N ARG A 313 -20.58 -2.14 4.85
CA ARG A 313 -21.18 -3.16 5.71
C ARG A 313 -20.58 -4.51 5.42
N VAL A 314 -20.13 -5.20 6.46
CA VAL A 314 -19.60 -6.56 6.33
C VAL A 314 -20.74 -7.57 6.34
N PRO A 315 -20.87 -8.40 5.30
CA PRO A 315 -21.81 -9.51 5.35
C PRO A 315 -21.43 -10.47 6.48
N LYS A 316 -22.36 -10.77 7.39
CA LYS A 316 -22.14 -11.72 8.50
C LYS A 316 -21.67 -13.11 8.03
N ALA A 317 -22.01 -13.50 6.79
CA ALA A 317 -21.71 -14.81 6.21
C ALA A 317 -20.22 -15.02 5.85
N SER A 318 -19.42 -13.96 5.72
CA SER A 318 -18.01 -14.07 5.31
C SER A 318 -17.04 -14.47 6.45
N ARG A 319 -17.53 -14.56 7.69
CA ARG A 319 -16.70 -14.84 8.88
C ARG A 319 -16.08 -16.24 8.94
N SER A 320 -16.48 -17.17 8.06
CA SER A 320 -16.03 -18.57 8.07
C SER A 320 -15.07 -18.96 6.94
N LEU A 321 -14.85 -18.12 5.91
CA LEU A 321 -14.20 -18.56 4.66
C LEU A 321 -13.04 -17.66 4.16
N MET A 322 -12.70 -16.57 4.86
CA MET A 322 -11.78 -15.55 4.35
C MET A 322 -10.34 -15.66 4.88
N THR A 323 -9.65 -16.79 4.64
CA THR A 323 -8.19 -16.88 4.87
C THR A 323 -7.35 -16.83 3.59
N LYS A 324 -7.93 -16.77 2.39
CA LYS A 324 -7.14 -16.98 1.16
C LYS A 324 -7.30 -16.02 -0.02
N ASN A 325 -8.27 -15.09 -0.07
CA ASN A 325 -8.36 -14.15 -1.20
C ASN A 325 -8.95 -12.79 -0.77
N PHE A 326 -8.17 -11.72 -0.93
CA PHE A 326 -8.55 -10.34 -0.62
C PHE A 326 -9.35 -9.71 -1.78
N ALA A 327 -10.59 -10.14 -1.99
CA ALA A 327 -11.54 -9.40 -2.82
C ALA A 327 -12.34 -8.42 -1.93
N ARG A 328 -12.49 -7.17 -2.35
CA ARG A 328 -13.33 -6.17 -1.67
C ARG A 328 -14.80 -6.58 -1.79
N PRO A 329 -15.57 -6.74 -0.69
CA PRO A 329 -17.02 -6.84 -0.79
C PRO A 329 -17.61 -5.47 -1.17
N GLU A 330 -18.26 -5.39 -2.34
CA GLU A 330 -18.96 -4.19 -2.80
C GLU A 330 -20.39 -4.16 -2.24
N LEU A 331 -20.60 -3.35 -1.20
CA LEU A 331 -21.90 -2.72 -0.97
C LEU A 331 -21.64 -1.32 -0.41
N ALA A 332 -21.27 -0.40 -1.31
CA ALA A 332 -21.16 1.01 -1.00
C ALA A 332 -22.52 1.67 -1.25
N ILE A 333 -23.25 2.01 -0.20
CA ILE A 333 -24.32 3.01 -0.34
C ILE A 333 -23.59 4.35 -0.47
N ARG A 334 -23.49 4.86 -1.70
CA ARG A 334 -22.94 6.19 -1.99
C ARG A 334 -24.04 7.21 -1.85
N PHE A 335 -23.89 8.12 -0.90
CA PHE A 335 -24.68 9.34 -0.87
C PHE A 335 -23.88 10.43 -1.59
N SER A 336 -24.44 10.99 -2.67
CA SER A 336 -24.00 12.30 -3.16
C SER A 336 -24.72 13.33 -2.31
N THR A 337 -23.96 14.11 -1.54
CA THR A 337 -24.47 15.17 -0.68
C THR A 337 -24.79 16.43 -1.45
#